data_AF-A0A4V1G049-F1
#
_entry.id   AF-A0A4V1G049-F1
#
_cell.length_a   1.000
_cell.length_b   1.000
_cell.length_c   1.000
_cell.angle_alpha   90.00
_cell.angle_beta   90.00
_cell.angle_gamma   90.00
#
_symmetry.space_group_name_H-M   'P 1'
#
loop_
_entity.id
_entity.type
_entity.pdbx_description
1 polymer ?
#
loop_
_entity_poly.entity_id
_entity_poly.type
_entity_poly.pdbx_seq_one_letter_code
_entity_poly.pdbx_strand_id
1 'polypeptide(L)'
;MDDSRQASTERTASSIARRRVLRAGTGLIATGLGIATLGGQAAAHFPPELEIEVRPGSDTAPINPDSCGMVPVAVVQTDEFDPTSEAVRYRFGAPDIVADGGGARPVHDTVADVTGDGQEDRLLHFRTDETGFDGDESMGRLEWERSDDGSHGYAGTAPITIVGRRSK
;
A
#
# COMPACT_ATOMS: atom_id res chain seq x y z
N MET A 1 -9.78 67.14 -5.20
CA MET A 1 -9.73 67.14 -3.73
C MET A 1 -10.39 65.86 -3.29
N ASP A 2 -9.63 65.11 -2.49
CA ASP A 2 -9.94 63.87 -1.76
C ASP A 2 -10.34 62.63 -2.56
N ASP A 3 -9.53 61.57 -2.63
CA ASP A 3 -8.74 60.81 -1.64
C ASP A 3 -9.46 59.52 -1.21
N SER A 4 -8.65 58.47 -1.21
CA SER A 4 -8.69 57.34 -0.30
C SER A 4 -9.73 56.22 -0.47
N ARG A 5 -9.12 55.04 -0.66
CA ARG A 5 -9.36 53.78 0.07
C ARG A 5 -10.52 52.91 -0.43
N GLN A 6 -10.42 51.60 -0.42
CA GLN A 6 -9.36 50.58 -0.42
C GLN A 6 -10.15 49.26 -0.54
N ALA A 7 -9.44 48.19 -0.90
CA ALA A 7 -9.82 46.80 -0.64
C ALA A 7 -11.00 46.23 -1.47
N SER A 8 -10.62 45.48 -2.51
CA SER A 8 -10.64 44.00 -2.46
C SER A 8 -11.80 43.37 -1.65
N THR A 9 -12.57 42.40 -2.14
CA THR A 9 -12.16 41.30 -3.03
C THR A 9 -13.40 40.46 -3.44
N GLU A 10 -13.34 39.87 -4.66
CA GLU A 10 -13.77 38.48 -5.00
C GLU A 10 -15.26 38.15 -5.21
N ARG A 11 -15.72 37.26 -6.11
CA ARG A 11 -15.22 36.29 -7.12
C ARG A 11 -16.41 36.12 -8.13
N THR A 12 -16.30 35.65 -9.38
CA THR A 12 -16.19 34.22 -9.75
C THR A 12 -16.26 34.02 -11.29
N ALA A 13 -15.59 32.98 -11.77
CA ALA A 13 -15.95 32.08 -12.90
C ALA A 13 -15.06 32.08 -14.16
N SER A 14 -14.65 30.84 -14.47
CA SER A 14 -13.67 30.36 -15.43
C SER A 14 -13.76 30.94 -16.84
N SER A 15 -12.82 31.81 -17.12
CA SER A 15 -11.95 31.85 -18.29
C SER A 15 -10.65 32.48 -17.76
N ILE A 16 -9.54 32.49 -18.51
CA ILE A 16 -8.84 33.78 -18.48
C ILE A 16 -9.88 34.80 -18.98
N ALA A 17 -10.37 35.60 -18.04
CA ALA A 17 -11.56 36.43 -18.09
C ALA A 17 -11.82 37.09 -19.45
N ARG A 18 -12.91 36.71 -20.13
CA ARG A 18 -13.59 37.59 -21.09
C ARG A 18 -15.02 37.86 -20.66
N ARG A 19 -15.11 39.01 -19.99
CA ARG A 19 -16.23 39.69 -19.36
C ARG A 19 -17.43 39.86 -20.30
N ARG A 20 -18.59 39.31 -19.92
CA ARG A 20 -19.89 39.83 -20.37
C ARG A 20 -20.92 39.67 -19.25
N VAL A 21 -21.22 40.78 -18.57
CA VAL A 21 -22.17 40.89 -17.46
C VAL A 21 -23.55 41.16 -18.02
N LEU A 22 -24.53 40.32 -17.67
CA LEU A 22 -25.95 40.63 -17.80
C LEU A 22 -26.54 40.75 -16.39
N ARG A 23 -27.17 41.90 -16.13
CA ARG A 23 -27.88 42.26 -14.90
C ARG A 23 -29.30 41.64 -14.88
N ALA A 24 -29.88 41.63 -13.67
CA ALA A 24 -31.26 41.34 -13.24
C ALA A 24 -31.46 39.91 -12.69
N GLY A 25 -32.06 39.66 -11.52
CA GLY A 25 -32.79 40.51 -10.57
C GLY A 25 -33.06 39.73 -9.26
N THR A 26 -33.65 40.41 -8.30
CA THR A 26 -33.88 40.06 -6.88
C THR A 26 -34.71 38.79 -6.62
N GLY A 27 -34.35 38.03 -5.58
CA GLY A 27 -35.22 37.03 -4.94
C GLY A 27 -34.53 36.36 -3.74
N LEU A 28 -34.88 36.75 -2.51
CA LEU A 28 -34.45 36.10 -1.27
C LEU A 28 -35.42 34.98 -0.92
N ILE A 29 -34.96 33.73 -0.75
CA ILE A 29 -35.65 32.71 0.06
C ILE A 29 -34.62 31.88 0.86
N ALA A 30 -34.87 31.79 2.16
CA ALA A 30 -34.03 31.15 3.18
C ALA A 30 -34.30 29.64 3.30
N THR A 31 -33.26 28.86 3.57
CA THR A 31 -33.26 27.68 4.46
C THR A 31 -31.81 27.29 4.72
N GLY A 32 -31.39 27.25 5.98
CA GLY A 32 -30.04 26.84 6.36
C GLY A 32 -29.73 25.39 5.98
N LEU A 33 -28.44 25.03 6.00
CA LEU A 33 -27.89 23.70 6.35
C LEU A 33 -26.37 23.68 6.13
N GLY A 34 -25.65 23.37 7.22
CA GLY A 34 -24.38 22.64 7.23
C GLY A 34 -23.16 23.29 6.59
N ILE A 35 -22.27 23.85 7.42
CA ILE A 35 -20.84 23.88 7.08
C ILE A 35 -20.42 22.41 7.03
N ALA A 36 -20.15 21.87 5.84
CA ALA A 36 -19.56 20.55 5.72
C ALA A 36 -18.12 20.65 6.25
N THR A 37 -17.92 20.34 7.53
CA THR A 37 -16.59 20.02 8.03
C THR A 37 -16.19 18.72 7.35
N LEU A 38 -15.38 18.81 6.30
CA LEU A 38 -14.65 17.66 5.76
C LEU A 38 -13.60 17.25 6.79
N GLY A 39 -14.05 16.70 7.91
CA GLY A 39 -13.24 15.93 8.83
C GLY A 39 -12.97 14.55 8.25
N GLY A 40 -12.39 14.51 7.06
CA GLY A 40 -11.85 13.30 6.48
C GLY A 40 -10.49 13.05 7.12
N GLN A 41 -10.48 12.63 8.39
CA GLN A 41 -9.35 11.84 8.85
C GLN A 41 -9.53 10.49 8.13
N ALA A 42 -9.03 10.40 6.90
CA ALA A 42 -8.49 9.12 6.47
C ALA A 42 -7.34 8.90 7.45
N ALA A 43 -7.63 8.28 8.60
CA ALA A 43 -6.60 7.51 9.26
C ALA A 43 -6.20 6.52 8.17
N ALA A 44 -5.09 6.81 7.49
CA ALA A 44 -4.34 5.77 6.85
C ALA A 44 -4.06 4.82 8.01
N HIS A 45 -4.87 3.76 8.11
CA HIS A 45 -4.63 2.67 9.02
C HIS A 45 -3.39 2.03 8.43
N PHE A 46 -2.22 2.57 8.79
CA PHE A 46 -0.96 1.91 8.53
C PHE A 46 -1.08 0.60 9.28
N PRO A 47 -1.25 -0.52 8.56
CA PRO A 47 -1.36 -1.80 9.23
C PRO A 47 -0.09 -1.96 10.08
N PRO A 48 -0.19 -2.47 11.31
CA PRO A 48 0.99 -2.81 12.08
C PRO A 48 1.98 -3.60 11.21
N GLU A 49 3.25 -3.16 11.27
CA GLU A 49 4.28 -3.57 10.33
C GLU A 49 4.71 -5.01 10.63
N LEU A 50 4.84 -5.83 9.59
CA LEU A 50 5.51 -7.13 9.67
C LEU A 50 6.99 -6.93 9.36
N GLU A 51 7.85 -7.50 10.19
CA GLU A 51 9.25 -7.70 9.83
C GLU A 51 9.35 -8.95 8.95
N ILE A 52 9.91 -8.79 7.75
CA ILE A 52 10.01 -9.87 6.76
C ILE A 52 11.40 -9.91 6.13
N GLU A 53 11.84 -11.12 5.77
CA GLU A 53 13.06 -11.34 4.99
C GLU A 53 12.72 -12.13 3.71
N VAL A 54 13.00 -11.54 2.54
CA VAL A 54 12.80 -12.22 1.26
C VAL A 54 14.09 -12.95 0.89
N ARG A 55 13.97 -14.23 0.53
CA ARG A 55 15.11 -15.14 0.33
C ARG A 55 16.12 -15.08 1.49
N PRO A 56 15.74 -15.60 2.66
CA PRO A 56 16.61 -15.54 3.82
C PRO A 56 18.02 -16.07 3.56
N GLY A 57 19.02 -15.35 4.08
CA GLY A 57 20.44 -15.62 3.82
C GLY A 57 20.96 -15.09 2.49
N SER A 58 20.20 -14.25 1.78
CA SER A 58 20.63 -13.55 0.57
C SER A 58 20.64 -12.03 0.76
N ASP A 59 21.80 -11.41 0.56
CA ASP A 59 21.95 -9.95 0.71
C ASP A 59 21.11 -9.12 -0.27
N THR A 60 20.72 -9.69 -1.41
CA THR A 60 20.07 -8.96 -2.51
C THR A 60 18.69 -9.50 -2.87
N ALA A 61 18.30 -10.65 -2.33
CA ALA A 61 17.06 -11.34 -2.62
C ALA A 61 16.71 -11.38 -4.13
N PRO A 62 17.53 -12.02 -4.97
CA PRO A 62 17.35 -11.98 -6.42
C PRO A 62 16.11 -12.76 -6.86
N ILE A 63 15.20 -12.13 -7.61
CA ILE A 63 13.99 -12.76 -8.13
C ILE A 63 14.01 -12.70 -9.65
N ASN A 64 13.80 -13.83 -10.30
CA ASN A 64 13.55 -13.88 -11.73
C ASN A 64 12.06 -14.11 -11.98
N PRO A 65 11.28 -13.08 -12.37
CA PRO A 65 9.86 -13.21 -12.65
C PRO A 65 9.52 -14.24 -13.72
N ASP A 66 10.43 -14.47 -14.68
CA ASP A 66 10.25 -15.44 -15.77
C ASP A 66 10.53 -16.90 -15.32
N SER A 67 10.89 -17.12 -14.06
CA SER A 67 11.15 -18.46 -13.52
C SER A 67 9.89 -19.12 -12.95
N CYS A 68 9.75 -20.43 -13.15
CA CYS A 68 8.73 -21.25 -12.45
C CYS A 68 9.21 -21.72 -11.06
N GLY A 69 10.09 -20.94 -10.44
CA GLY A 69 10.69 -21.26 -9.16
C GLY A 69 9.82 -20.87 -7.97
N MET A 70 10.44 -20.90 -6.79
CA MET A 70 9.84 -20.39 -5.56
C MET A 70 10.59 -19.17 -5.04
N VAL A 71 9.85 -18.32 -4.34
CA VAL A 71 10.37 -17.25 -3.49
C VAL A 71 10.08 -17.62 -2.03
N PRO A 72 11.10 -18.02 -1.26
CA PRO A 72 10.96 -18.14 0.18
C PRO A 72 10.92 -16.75 0.83
N VAL A 73 10.03 -16.56 1.80
CA VAL A 73 9.88 -15.32 2.59
C VAL A 73 9.70 -15.71 4.05
N ALA A 74 10.55 -15.21 4.94
CA ALA A 74 10.37 -15.35 6.37
C ALA A 74 9.54 -14.18 6.92
N VAL A 75 8.60 -14.48 7.80
CA VAL A 75 7.98 -13.51 8.71
C VAL A 75 8.68 -13.68 10.04
N VAL A 76 9.42 -12.64 10.44
CA VAL A 76 10.29 -12.67 11.60
C VAL A 76 9.45 -12.49 12.86
N GLN A 77 9.75 -13.26 13.90
CA GLN A 77 9.09 -13.06 15.19
C GLN A 77 9.62 -11.79 15.86
N THR A 78 8.69 -10.95 16.34
CA THR A 78 9.02 -9.77 17.14
C THR A 78 8.18 -9.74 18.43
N ASP A 79 8.61 -8.92 19.39
CA ASP A 79 7.87 -8.70 20.64
C ASP A 79 6.39 -8.29 20.40
N GLU A 80 6.10 -7.68 19.24
CA GLU A 80 4.76 -7.26 18.82
C GLU A 80 3.99 -8.30 17.99
N PHE A 81 4.68 -9.25 17.35
CA PHE A 81 4.07 -10.20 16.43
C PHE A 81 4.71 -11.59 16.48
N ASP A 82 3.91 -12.58 16.89
CA ASP A 82 4.26 -14.00 16.83
C ASP A 82 3.64 -14.68 15.59
N PRO A 83 4.43 -14.98 14.54
CA PRO A 83 3.95 -15.58 13.29
C PRO A 83 3.57 -17.06 13.43
N THR A 84 3.77 -17.67 14.60
CA THR A 84 3.44 -19.07 14.89
C THR A 84 2.07 -19.24 15.54
N SER A 85 1.55 -18.18 16.15
CA SER A 85 0.38 -18.21 17.05
C SER A 85 -0.97 -18.45 16.36
N GLU A 86 -1.13 -18.08 15.09
CA GLU A 86 -2.41 -18.18 14.37
C GLU A 86 -2.28 -18.88 13.01
N ALA A 87 -3.39 -19.46 12.53
CA ALA A 87 -3.51 -19.92 11.16
C ALA A 87 -3.67 -18.70 10.25
N VAL A 88 -2.63 -18.41 9.49
CA VAL A 88 -2.39 -17.11 8.88
C VAL A 88 -2.53 -17.19 7.36
N ARG A 89 -3.34 -16.31 6.78
CA ARG A 89 -3.50 -16.16 5.33
C ARG A 89 -2.56 -15.07 4.84
N TYR A 90 -1.53 -15.47 4.10
CA TYR A 90 -0.56 -14.53 3.54
C TYR A 90 -0.73 -14.30 2.05
N ARG A 91 -0.20 -13.18 1.61
CA ARG A 91 -0.14 -12.78 0.21
C ARG A 91 1.15 -12.03 -0.06
N PHE A 92 1.93 -12.49 -1.04
CA PHE A 92 3.23 -11.91 -1.37
C PHE A 92 3.33 -11.52 -2.83
N GLY A 93 4.01 -10.40 -3.11
CA GLY A 93 4.31 -10.03 -4.48
C GLY A 93 4.69 -8.57 -4.71
N ALA A 94 4.48 -8.12 -5.95
CA ALA A 94 4.66 -6.73 -6.34
C ALA A 94 3.76 -5.82 -5.48
N PRO A 95 4.28 -4.71 -4.93
CA PRO A 95 3.54 -3.93 -3.93
C PRO A 95 2.18 -3.41 -4.38
N ASP A 96 2.06 -2.97 -5.64
CA ASP A 96 0.82 -2.51 -6.26
C ASP A 96 -0.18 -3.66 -6.47
N ILE A 97 0.31 -4.78 -7.00
CA ILE A 97 -0.51 -5.98 -7.20
C ILE A 97 -1.04 -6.52 -5.86
N VAL A 98 -0.22 -6.54 -4.81
CA VAL A 98 -0.63 -6.98 -3.47
C VAL A 98 -1.63 -6.00 -2.86
N ALA A 99 -1.40 -4.69 -2.97
CA ALA A 99 -2.31 -3.66 -2.45
C ALA A 99 -3.71 -3.70 -3.11
N ASP A 100 -3.79 -4.19 -4.35
CA ASP A 100 -5.05 -4.41 -5.07
C ASP A 100 -5.69 -5.78 -4.76
N GLY A 101 -5.13 -6.55 -3.82
CA GLY A 101 -5.62 -7.87 -3.39
C GLY A 101 -5.17 -9.05 -4.27
N GLY A 102 -4.22 -8.82 -5.18
CA GLY A 102 -3.60 -9.80 -6.07
C GLY A 102 -2.37 -10.52 -5.46
N GLY A 103 -1.43 -11.01 -6.27
CA GLY A 103 -0.21 -11.64 -5.75
C GLY A 103 -0.38 -13.08 -5.28
N ALA A 104 0.74 -13.70 -4.89
CA ALA A 104 0.84 -15.13 -4.65
C ALA A 104 0.37 -15.53 -3.26
N ARG A 105 -0.25 -16.71 -3.16
CA ARG A 105 -0.50 -17.40 -1.90
C ARG A 105 0.65 -18.36 -1.58
N PRO A 106 0.97 -18.58 -0.29
CA PRO A 106 1.99 -19.56 0.05
C PRO A 106 1.48 -20.96 -0.32
N VAL A 107 2.32 -21.75 -0.98
CA VAL A 107 2.02 -23.15 -1.30
C VAL A 107 2.58 -24.13 -0.26
N HIS A 108 3.51 -23.64 0.56
CA HIS A 108 4.12 -24.39 1.64
C HIS A 108 4.61 -23.42 2.73
N ASP A 109 4.57 -23.87 3.98
CA ASP A 109 5.08 -23.15 5.12
C ASP A 109 5.78 -24.08 6.13
N THR A 110 6.73 -23.52 6.87
CA THR A 110 7.38 -24.18 8.01
C THR A 110 7.68 -23.17 9.10
N VAL A 111 7.80 -23.65 10.34
CA VAL A 111 8.31 -22.87 11.47
C VAL A 111 9.77 -23.24 11.70
N ALA A 112 10.64 -22.24 11.79
CA ALA A 112 12.06 -22.40 12.05
C ALA A 112 12.67 -21.07 12.49
N ASP A 113 13.75 -21.11 13.27
CA ASP A 113 14.63 -19.94 13.49
C ASP A 113 15.43 -19.68 12.21
N VAL A 114 14.97 -18.75 11.38
CA VAL A 114 15.55 -18.44 10.08
C VAL A 114 16.61 -17.35 10.21
N THR A 115 16.40 -16.40 11.12
CA THR A 115 17.31 -15.28 11.35
C THR A 115 18.49 -15.61 12.27
N GLY A 116 18.41 -16.71 13.03
CA GLY A 116 19.44 -17.17 13.96
C GLY A 116 19.42 -16.44 15.31
N ASP A 117 18.31 -15.83 15.67
CA ASP A 117 18.13 -15.05 16.90
C ASP A 117 17.59 -15.88 18.07
N GLY A 118 17.29 -17.17 17.83
CA GLY A 118 16.73 -18.09 18.81
C GLY A 118 15.20 -18.02 18.94
N GLN A 119 14.53 -17.27 18.07
CA GLN A 119 13.08 -17.14 18.00
C GLN A 119 12.53 -17.89 16.79
N GLU A 120 11.31 -18.44 16.90
CA GLU A 120 10.71 -19.21 15.82
C GLU A 120 10.02 -18.29 14.80
N ASP A 121 10.57 -18.22 13.59
CA ASP A 121 10.00 -17.50 12.46
C ASP A 121 9.03 -18.37 11.65
N ARG A 122 8.24 -17.74 10.78
CA ARG A 122 7.45 -18.46 9.76
C ARG A 122 8.08 -18.31 8.39
N LEU A 123 8.54 -19.42 7.81
CA LEU A 123 9.06 -19.46 6.44
C LEU A 123 7.97 -19.91 5.47
N LEU A 124 7.64 -19.04 4.51
CA LEU A 124 6.60 -19.22 3.51
C LEU A 124 7.22 -19.38 2.12
N HIS A 125 6.65 -20.26 1.28
CA HIS A 125 7.10 -20.45 -0.09
C HIS A 125 6.03 -20.04 -1.09
N PHE A 126 6.35 -19.06 -1.94
CA PHE A 126 5.45 -18.52 -2.96
C PHE A 126 5.93 -18.89 -4.36
N ARG A 127 4.98 -19.16 -5.26
CA ARG A 127 5.30 -19.38 -6.68
C ARG A 127 5.69 -18.07 -7.34
N THR A 128 6.87 -18.00 -7.94
CA THR A 128 7.39 -16.76 -8.55
C THR A 128 6.49 -16.24 -9.67
N ASP A 129 5.89 -17.13 -10.46
CA ASP A 129 5.00 -16.78 -11.57
C ASP A 129 3.65 -16.19 -11.13
N GLU A 130 3.35 -16.23 -9.84
CA GLU A 130 2.10 -15.72 -9.25
C GLU A 130 2.32 -14.43 -8.43
N THR A 131 3.57 -14.00 -8.20
CA THR A 131 3.87 -12.83 -7.38
C THR A 131 3.55 -11.50 -8.07
N GLY A 132 3.38 -11.51 -9.39
CA GLY A 132 3.07 -10.32 -10.17
C GLY A 132 4.22 -9.32 -10.30
N PHE A 133 5.45 -9.67 -9.88
CA PHE A 133 6.62 -8.87 -10.21
C PHE A 133 6.77 -8.81 -11.71
N ASP A 134 6.85 -7.61 -12.27
CA ASP A 134 7.08 -7.48 -13.68
C ASP A 134 8.55 -7.18 -13.97
N GLY A 135 9.26 -6.45 -13.10
CA GLY A 135 10.67 -6.13 -13.28
C GLY A 135 11.09 -4.71 -12.97
N ASP A 136 10.13 -3.85 -12.61
CA ASP A 136 10.39 -2.47 -12.23
C ASP A 136 10.44 -2.29 -10.70
N GLU A 137 10.20 -3.36 -9.94
CA GLU A 137 10.14 -3.35 -8.48
C GLU A 137 11.53 -3.50 -7.83
N SER A 138 11.74 -2.77 -6.74
CA SER A 138 12.88 -2.93 -5.82
C SER A 138 12.46 -3.44 -4.44
N MET A 139 11.16 -3.64 -4.22
CA MET A 139 10.59 -4.09 -2.96
C MET A 139 9.55 -5.18 -3.22
N GLY A 140 9.53 -6.21 -2.37
CA GLY A 140 8.42 -7.15 -2.25
C GLY A 140 7.53 -6.75 -1.07
N ARG A 141 6.22 -6.97 -1.19
CA ARG A 141 5.24 -6.73 -0.12
C ARG A 141 4.61 -8.03 0.32
N LEU A 142 4.46 -8.22 1.63
CA LEU A 142 3.71 -9.30 2.25
C LEU A 142 2.53 -8.71 3.03
N GLU A 143 1.34 -9.28 2.85
CA GLU A 143 0.17 -8.96 3.66
C GLU A 143 -0.36 -10.17 4.42
N TRP A 144 -0.84 -9.91 5.63
CA TRP A 144 -1.57 -10.86 6.46
C TRP A 144 -3.06 -10.52 6.48
N GLU A 145 -3.91 -11.48 6.12
CA GLU A 145 -5.36 -11.30 6.00
C GLU A 145 -6.11 -11.91 7.20
N ARG A 146 -6.70 -11.04 8.02
CA ARG A 146 -7.40 -11.42 9.25
C ARG A 146 -8.71 -12.18 8.99
N SER A 147 -9.37 -11.88 7.89
CA SER A 147 -10.68 -12.45 7.52
C SER A 147 -10.75 -12.81 6.03
N ASP A 148 -11.72 -13.66 5.68
CA ASP A 148 -11.96 -14.10 4.29
C ASP A 148 -12.42 -12.98 3.35
N ASP A 149 -12.80 -11.83 3.90
CA ASP A 149 -13.16 -10.63 3.14
C ASP A 149 -11.94 -9.92 2.52
N GLY A 150 -10.72 -10.38 2.80
CA GLY A 150 -9.49 -9.81 2.30
C GLY A 150 -9.02 -8.57 3.07
N SER A 151 -9.65 -8.23 4.20
CA SER A 151 -9.15 -7.18 5.08
C SER A 151 -7.80 -7.58 5.65
N HIS A 152 -6.72 -6.90 5.20
CA HIS A 152 -5.38 -7.13 5.73
C HIS A 152 -5.23 -6.47 7.11
N GLY A 153 -4.68 -7.20 8.07
CA GLY A 153 -4.40 -6.65 9.40
C GLY A 153 -2.98 -6.11 9.54
N TYR A 154 -2.00 -6.82 8.99
CA TYR A 154 -0.57 -6.49 9.09
C TYR A 154 0.06 -6.55 7.68
N ALA A 155 1.08 -5.74 7.44
CA ALA A 155 1.82 -5.77 6.17
C ALA A 155 3.30 -5.45 6.38
N GLY A 156 4.17 -6.02 5.56
CA GLY A 156 5.60 -5.76 5.56
C GLY A 156 6.15 -5.60 4.16
N THR A 157 7.28 -4.90 4.03
CA THR A 157 8.02 -4.82 2.77
C THR A 157 9.50 -5.08 3.00
N ALA A 158 10.14 -5.76 2.05
CA ALA A 158 11.57 -6.01 2.07
C ALA A 158 12.20 -5.76 0.70
N PRO A 159 13.48 -5.37 0.65
CA PRO A 159 14.19 -5.14 -0.60
C PRO A 159 14.31 -6.43 -1.41
N ILE A 160 14.23 -6.31 -2.73
CA ILE A 160 14.47 -7.38 -3.69
C ILE A 160 15.30 -6.86 -4.87
N THR A 161 15.90 -7.78 -5.62
CA THR A 161 16.56 -7.46 -6.88
C THR A 161 15.92 -8.26 -8.00
N ILE A 162 15.29 -7.60 -8.98
CA ILE A 162 14.82 -8.32 -10.16
C ILE A 162 16.00 -8.66 -11.07
N VAL A 163 16.10 -9.92 -11.47
CA VAL A 163 17.16 -10.46 -12.33
C VAL A 163 16.58 -11.26 -13.49
N GLY A 164 17.33 -11.36 -14.58
CA GLY A 164 17.03 -12.34 -15.64
C GLY A 164 15.81 -12.04 -16.51
N ARG A 165 15.13 -10.89 -16.35
CA ARG A 165 14.06 -10.45 -17.25
C ARG A 165 14.62 -10.34 -18.67
N ARG A 166 14.04 -11.07 -19.62
CA ARG A 166 14.36 -10.81 -21.03
C ARG A 166 13.76 -9.46 -21.42
N SER A 167 14.57 -8.55 -21.94
CA SER A 167 14.08 -7.30 -22.53
C SER A 167 13.04 -7.64 -23.61
N LYS A 168 11.85 -7.05 -23.52
CA LYS A 168 10.83 -7.10 -24.57
C LYS A 168 11.23 -6.26 -25.78
#